data_AF-A0A498R701-F1
#
_entry.id   AF-A0A498R701-F1
#
_cell.length_a   1.000
_cell.length_b   1.000
_cell.length_c   1.000
_cell.angle_alpha   90.00
_cell.angle_beta   90.00
_cell.angle_gamma   90.00
#
_symmetry.space_group_name_H-M   'P 1'
#
loop_
_entity.id
_entity.type
_entity.pdbx_description
1 polymer ?
#
loop_
_entity_poly.entity_id
_entity_poly.type
_entity_poly.pdbx_seq_one_letter_code
_entity_poly.pdbx_strand_id
1 'polypeptide(L)'
;MDTDSINRNEADVSVTIGGLHLENPFILASAPPTSDGNFIRKAFQMGWGGAVIKTIKPDEMEISDVSPRFGVLKDKQGQNIGFENFELVSKKNCDYWVEEIRAIKKEYPAKVLIASIMADVSLKSWKNLAFKMERAGADALELNFSCPHGMPEKGIGSAIGQSAEIAAMITKWVKEAVNLPVIVKLTPNVTDIAAIARQVAAAGADAIAAINTVQCLMGVDLDTLSPLPAVNGYSTYGGYSGYAVKPVGLRCVAQIANAVELPVYGIGGVGTWQDAIEYIAVGASAVQICTAAMLEGFQIIQPMLAGLKSYMQEKEIKKLADICGIAAKKMTSHTNLSREYAAKAFLANPAECTFCRKCLVACNESAYGAIQARGRQIQIDESKCDGCSLCSLVCPKQVIKMKAPYYRQGQELRNIV
;
A
#
# COMPACT_ATOMS: atom_id res chain seq x y z
N MET A 1 4.35 -31.99 -32.87
CA MET A 1 4.89 -30.66 -32.53
C MET A 1 4.86 -30.60 -31.02
N ASP A 2 6.04 -30.54 -30.40
CA ASP A 2 6.24 -30.55 -28.96
C ASP A 2 5.39 -29.48 -28.27
N THR A 3 4.60 -29.89 -27.29
CA THR A 3 3.90 -29.00 -26.35
C THR A 3 4.87 -28.24 -25.44
N ASP A 4 6.17 -28.59 -25.46
CA ASP A 4 7.25 -27.97 -24.69
C ASP A 4 7.85 -26.71 -25.31
N SER A 5 7.45 -26.31 -26.53
CA SER A 5 7.99 -25.11 -27.19
C SER A 5 7.17 -23.84 -26.99
N ILE A 6 6.04 -23.88 -26.26
CA ILE A 6 5.15 -22.71 -26.07
C ILE A 6 5.50 -21.91 -24.79
N ASN A 7 6.27 -22.46 -23.85
CA ASN A 7 6.43 -21.87 -22.50
C ASN A 7 7.79 -21.23 -22.18
N ARG A 8 8.64 -20.93 -23.18
CA ARG A 8 9.99 -20.35 -22.93
C ARG A 8 10.06 -18.81 -22.94
N ASN A 9 8.93 -18.12 -23.10
CA ASN A 9 8.89 -16.65 -23.19
C ASN A 9 8.02 -15.98 -22.12
N GLU A 10 7.54 -16.71 -21.11
CA GLU A 10 6.76 -16.10 -20.04
C GLU A 10 7.71 -15.39 -19.05
N ALA A 11 7.48 -14.10 -18.79
CA ALA A 11 8.31 -13.34 -17.86
C ALA A 11 8.25 -13.95 -16.46
N ASP A 12 9.42 -14.17 -15.85
CA ASP A 12 9.54 -14.64 -14.47
C ASP A 12 9.17 -13.51 -13.51
N VAL A 13 7.98 -13.60 -12.94
CA VAL A 13 7.45 -12.64 -11.96
C VAL A 13 7.77 -13.05 -10.52
N SER A 14 8.55 -14.11 -10.30
CA SER A 14 8.88 -14.57 -8.96
C SER A 14 9.75 -13.55 -8.22
N VAL A 15 9.63 -13.54 -6.89
CA VAL A 15 10.40 -12.65 -6.01
C VAL A 15 10.92 -13.42 -4.80
N THR A 16 12.06 -12.98 -4.28
CA THR A 16 12.59 -13.47 -3.00
C THR A 16 12.65 -12.31 -2.03
N ILE A 17 12.01 -12.44 -0.86
CA ILE A 17 11.90 -11.38 0.14
C ILE A 17 12.06 -11.97 1.54
N GLY A 18 13.02 -11.46 2.31
CA GLY A 18 13.29 -11.95 3.68
C GLY A 18 13.61 -13.45 3.74
N GLY A 19 14.24 -14.00 2.69
CA GLY A 19 14.53 -15.43 2.56
C GLY A 19 13.36 -16.29 2.06
N LEU A 20 12.18 -15.72 1.83
CA LEU A 20 11.01 -16.42 1.30
C LEU A 20 10.94 -16.28 -0.22
N HIS A 21 10.73 -17.40 -0.91
CA HIS A 21 10.47 -17.41 -2.35
C HIS A 21 8.96 -17.37 -2.62
N LEU A 22 8.52 -16.38 -3.40
CA LEU A 22 7.15 -16.31 -3.90
C LEU A 22 7.14 -16.45 -5.43
N GLU A 23 6.23 -17.26 -5.95
CA GLU A 23 5.99 -17.43 -7.38
C GLU A 23 5.56 -16.12 -8.08
N ASN A 24 5.03 -15.15 -7.32
CA ASN A 24 4.66 -13.82 -7.80
C ASN A 24 4.56 -12.84 -6.60
N PRO A 25 4.59 -11.51 -6.82
CA PRO A 25 4.71 -10.54 -5.72
C PRO A 25 3.39 -10.24 -4.99
N PHE A 26 2.28 -10.94 -5.30
CA PHE A 26 0.95 -10.60 -4.81
C PHE A 26 0.55 -11.47 -3.62
N ILE A 27 0.31 -10.82 -2.48
CA ILE A 27 0.03 -11.47 -1.20
C ILE A 27 -1.31 -10.96 -0.67
N LEU A 28 -2.17 -11.83 -0.13
CA LEU A 28 -3.33 -11.36 0.64
C LEU A 28 -2.85 -10.79 1.98
N ALA A 29 -3.24 -9.55 2.30
CA ALA A 29 -2.89 -8.93 3.58
C ALA A 29 -3.72 -9.52 4.73
N SER A 30 -3.17 -9.47 5.96
CA SER A 30 -3.88 -9.81 7.20
C SER A 30 -5.07 -8.89 7.42
N ALA A 31 -6.27 -9.39 7.10
CA ALA A 31 -7.50 -8.62 6.94
C ALA A 31 -8.73 -9.55 6.74
N PRO A 32 -9.98 -9.06 6.57
CA PRO A 32 -11.14 -9.91 6.32
C PRO A 32 -10.97 -10.98 5.21
N PRO A 33 -10.29 -10.72 4.08
CA PRO A 33 -9.96 -11.74 3.07
C PRO A 33 -9.26 -13.01 3.59
N THR A 34 -8.64 -12.93 4.76
CA THR A 34 -7.80 -13.98 5.36
C THR A 34 -8.30 -14.41 6.74
N SER A 35 -9.57 -14.15 7.04
CA SER A 35 -10.18 -14.47 8.35
C SER A 35 -10.55 -15.95 8.54
N ASP A 36 -10.49 -16.74 7.47
CA ASP A 36 -10.84 -18.17 7.46
C ASP A 36 -9.88 -18.92 6.54
N GLY A 37 -9.46 -20.13 6.95
CA GLY A 37 -8.54 -20.97 6.17
C GLY A 37 -9.08 -21.31 4.77
N ASN A 38 -10.40 -21.44 4.61
CA ASN A 38 -11.01 -21.72 3.31
C ASN A 38 -10.82 -20.57 2.30
N PHE A 39 -10.82 -19.33 2.77
CA PHE A 39 -10.57 -18.18 1.91
C PHE A 39 -9.13 -18.17 1.40
N ILE A 40 -8.18 -18.53 2.26
CA ILE A 40 -6.77 -18.64 1.90
C ILE A 40 -6.56 -19.75 0.87
N ARG A 41 -7.13 -20.94 1.09
CA ARG A 41 -7.08 -22.04 0.11
C ARG A 41 -7.65 -21.62 -1.24
N LYS A 42 -8.80 -20.95 -1.25
CA LYS A 42 -9.42 -20.43 -2.48
C LYS A 42 -8.50 -19.44 -3.20
N ALA A 43 -7.85 -18.55 -2.47
CA ALA A 43 -6.89 -17.62 -3.05
C ALA A 43 -5.66 -18.34 -3.63
N PHE A 44 -5.10 -19.33 -2.93
CA PHE A 44 -3.98 -20.12 -3.45
C PHE A 44 -4.33 -20.90 -4.72
N GLN A 45 -5.52 -21.48 -4.79
CA GLN A 45 -6.05 -22.12 -6.01
C GLN A 45 -6.16 -21.13 -7.19
N MET A 46 -6.40 -19.86 -6.91
CA MET A 46 -6.49 -18.81 -7.92
C MET A 46 -5.15 -18.18 -8.31
N GLY A 47 -4.02 -18.64 -7.74
CA GLY A 47 -2.69 -18.18 -8.13
C GLY A 47 -2.12 -17.03 -7.30
N TRP A 48 -2.65 -16.77 -6.10
CA TRP A 48 -2.00 -15.85 -5.16
C TRP A 48 -0.65 -16.44 -4.71
N GLY A 49 0.40 -15.61 -4.69
CA GLY A 49 1.76 -16.03 -4.33
C GLY A 49 1.94 -16.29 -2.84
N GLY A 50 1.15 -15.61 -2.00
CA GLY A 50 1.12 -15.86 -0.57
C GLY A 50 -0.10 -15.24 0.13
N ALA A 51 -0.21 -15.50 1.43
CA ALA A 51 -1.22 -14.90 2.28
C ALA A 51 -0.67 -14.64 3.68
N VAL A 52 -1.10 -13.55 4.30
CA VAL A 52 -0.90 -13.27 5.71
C VAL A 52 -2.21 -13.55 6.43
N ILE A 53 -2.23 -14.49 7.37
CA ILE A 53 -3.46 -14.84 8.10
C ILE A 53 -3.94 -13.65 8.93
N LYS A 54 -5.26 -13.53 9.16
CA LYS A 54 -5.82 -12.51 10.05
C LYS A 54 -5.14 -12.60 11.42
N THR A 55 -4.69 -11.45 11.94
CA THR A 55 -3.87 -11.36 13.15
C THR A 55 -4.40 -12.21 14.30
N ILE A 56 -3.54 -13.04 14.88
CA ILE A 56 -3.83 -13.89 16.03
C ILE A 56 -3.40 -13.18 17.30
N LYS A 57 -4.14 -13.42 18.38
CA LYS A 57 -3.84 -12.95 19.73
C LYS A 57 -3.82 -14.13 20.72
N PRO A 58 -3.23 -13.96 21.91
CA PRO A 58 -3.48 -14.88 23.03
C PRO A 58 -4.98 -15.08 23.27
N ASP A 59 -5.39 -16.29 23.66
CA ASP A 59 -6.81 -16.64 23.80
C ASP A 59 -7.45 -15.94 25.00
N GLU A 60 -6.65 -15.71 26.06
CA GLU A 60 -6.98 -14.94 27.26
C GLU A 60 -7.21 -13.44 26.98
N MET A 61 -6.77 -12.93 25.83
CA MET A 61 -7.04 -11.55 25.44
C MET A 61 -8.46 -11.47 24.84
N GLU A 62 -9.41 -10.98 25.64
CA GLU A 62 -10.79 -10.77 25.19
C GLU A 62 -10.88 -9.60 24.21
N ILE A 63 -11.35 -9.88 23.00
CA ILE A 63 -11.59 -8.90 21.96
C ILE A 63 -12.93 -9.24 21.30
N SER A 64 -13.86 -8.29 21.32
CA SER A 64 -15.14 -8.39 20.65
C SER A 64 -15.32 -7.21 19.71
N ASP A 65 -15.65 -7.51 18.46
CA ASP A 65 -16.05 -6.48 17.51
C ASP A 65 -17.38 -5.85 17.92
N VAL A 66 -17.54 -4.59 17.53
CA VAL A 66 -18.83 -3.90 17.49
C VAL A 66 -19.46 -3.99 16.09
N SER A 67 -20.72 -3.61 15.96
CA SER A 67 -21.45 -3.63 14.68
C SER A 67 -22.45 -2.45 14.61
N PRO A 68 -22.59 -1.77 13.46
CA PRO A 68 -21.77 -1.89 12.23
C PRO A 68 -20.32 -1.45 12.47
N ARG A 69 -19.39 -1.91 11.61
CA ARG A 69 -17.96 -1.60 11.76
C ARG A 69 -17.19 -1.15 10.53
N PHE A 70 -17.90 -0.84 9.45
CA PHE A 70 -17.33 -0.34 8.21
C PHE A 70 -18.01 0.96 7.79
N GLY A 71 -17.20 1.90 7.34
CA GLY A 71 -17.62 3.12 6.65
C GLY A 71 -16.99 3.19 5.26
N VAL A 72 -17.57 3.97 4.35
CA VAL A 72 -17.05 4.14 2.99
C VAL A 72 -17.11 5.58 2.54
N LEU A 73 -16.02 6.06 1.96
CA LEU A 73 -15.97 7.36 1.29
C LEU A 73 -16.29 7.12 -0.18
N LYS A 74 -17.28 7.84 -0.70
CA LYS A 74 -17.69 7.76 -2.11
C LYS A 74 -17.35 9.04 -2.86
N ASP A 75 -17.05 8.91 -4.14
CA ASP A 75 -16.91 10.06 -5.03
C ASP A 75 -18.28 10.64 -5.42
N LYS A 76 -18.27 11.70 -6.23
CA LYS A 76 -19.49 12.36 -6.72
C LYS A 76 -20.33 11.47 -7.65
N GLN A 77 -19.79 10.35 -8.11
CA GLN A 77 -20.43 9.35 -8.96
C GLN A 77 -20.87 8.11 -8.16
N GLY A 78 -20.69 8.12 -6.83
CA GLY A 78 -21.05 7.03 -5.94
C GLY A 78 -20.04 5.88 -5.88
N GLN A 79 -18.90 5.99 -6.56
CA GLN A 79 -17.84 4.98 -6.55
C GLN A 79 -17.06 5.03 -5.24
N ASN A 80 -16.66 3.87 -4.73
CA ASN A 80 -15.93 3.79 -3.48
C ASN A 80 -14.49 4.29 -3.68
N ILE A 81 -14.06 5.28 -2.88
CA ILE A 81 -12.70 5.84 -2.89
C ILE A 81 -11.83 5.17 -1.81
N GLY A 82 -12.41 4.93 -0.64
CA GLY A 82 -11.72 4.30 0.49
C GLY A 82 -12.69 3.86 1.58
N PHE A 83 -12.20 3.00 2.47
CA PHE A 83 -12.98 2.35 3.52
C PHE A 83 -12.39 2.63 4.89
N GLU A 84 -13.26 2.92 5.84
CA GLU A 84 -12.92 2.92 7.26
C GLU A 84 -13.35 1.60 7.88
N ASN A 85 -12.55 1.09 8.81
CA ASN A 85 -12.94 -0.03 9.67
C ASN A 85 -12.37 0.12 11.08
N PHE A 86 -13.07 -0.43 12.06
CA PHE A 86 -12.64 -0.56 13.45
C PHE A 86 -12.82 -2.04 13.86
N GLU A 87 -12.58 -2.91 12.86
CA GLU A 87 -12.50 -4.35 13.06
C GLU A 87 -11.19 -4.68 13.76
N LEU A 88 -11.26 -5.60 14.70
CA LEU A 88 -10.14 -5.96 15.53
C LEU A 88 -9.37 -7.14 14.90
N VAL A 89 -8.77 -7.97 15.75
CA VAL A 89 -7.99 -9.15 15.32
C VAL A 89 -8.91 -10.36 15.03
N SER A 90 -8.33 -11.54 14.81
CA SER A 90 -9.12 -12.75 14.54
C SER A 90 -10.06 -13.09 15.71
N LYS A 91 -11.27 -13.51 15.36
CA LYS A 91 -12.26 -14.09 16.30
C LYS A 91 -12.02 -15.57 16.57
N LYS A 92 -11.19 -16.21 15.75
CA LYS A 92 -10.82 -17.61 15.91
C LYS A 92 -9.69 -17.70 16.94
N ASN A 93 -9.73 -18.74 17.76
CA ASN A 93 -8.73 -18.98 18.77
C ASN A 93 -7.39 -19.43 18.15
N CYS A 94 -6.35 -19.49 18.99
CA CYS A 94 -5.02 -19.89 18.57
C CYS A 94 -5.00 -21.32 18.01
N ASP A 95 -5.74 -22.25 18.62
CA ASP A 95 -5.75 -23.66 18.22
C ASP A 95 -6.32 -23.86 16.81
N TYR A 96 -7.40 -23.17 16.46
CA TYR A 96 -7.93 -23.16 15.10
C TYR A 96 -6.84 -22.77 14.09
N TRP A 97 -6.10 -21.70 14.34
CA TRP A 97 -5.06 -21.26 13.40
C TRP A 97 -3.86 -22.19 13.37
N VAL A 98 -3.48 -22.82 14.48
CA VAL A 98 -2.42 -23.84 14.49
C VAL A 98 -2.80 -25.02 13.59
N GLU A 99 -4.05 -25.49 13.66
CA GLU A 99 -4.55 -26.56 12.82
C GLU A 99 -4.64 -26.15 11.35
N GLU A 100 -5.18 -24.95 11.07
CA GLU A 100 -5.31 -24.42 9.72
C GLU A 100 -3.96 -24.17 9.04
N ILE A 101 -2.98 -23.58 9.74
CA ILE A 101 -1.63 -23.37 9.20
C ILE A 101 -1.03 -24.72 8.81
N ARG A 102 -1.10 -25.72 9.69
CA ARG A 102 -0.58 -27.06 9.42
C ARG A 102 -1.26 -27.70 8.21
N ALA A 103 -2.58 -27.60 8.12
CA ALA A 103 -3.35 -28.15 7.01
C ALA A 103 -3.04 -27.44 5.69
N ILE A 104 -3.08 -26.11 5.65
CA ILE A 104 -2.79 -25.31 4.46
C ILE A 104 -1.35 -25.57 3.96
N LYS A 105 -0.36 -25.63 4.86
CA LYS A 105 1.03 -25.90 4.46
C LYS A 105 1.26 -27.33 3.98
N LYS A 106 0.47 -28.30 4.47
CA LYS A 106 0.46 -29.66 3.91
C LYS A 106 -0.16 -29.71 2.52
N GLU A 107 -1.24 -28.97 2.30
CA GLU A 107 -1.95 -28.91 1.01
C GLU A 107 -1.20 -28.08 -0.04
N TYR A 108 -0.54 -26.99 0.39
CA TYR A 108 0.13 -26.01 -0.47
C TYR A 108 1.57 -25.73 0.02
N PRO A 109 2.48 -26.72 -0.04
CA PRO A 109 3.83 -26.58 0.53
C PRO A 109 4.66 -25.45 -0.09
N ALA A 110 4.45 -25.17 -1.37
CA ALA A 110 5.15 -24.12 -2.11
C ALA A 110 4.59 -22.70 -1.89
N LYS A 111 3.37 -22.55 -1.35
CA LYS A 111 2.76 -21.23 -1.11
C LYS A 111 3.27 -20.64 0.19
N VAL A 112 3.53 -19.34 0.20
CA VAL A 112 3.98 -18.64 1.40
C VAL A 112 2.78 -18.29 2.29
N LEU A 113 2.80 -18.78 3.53
CA LEU A 113 1.81 -18.50 4.56
C LEU A 113 2.46 -17.83 5.76
N ILE A 114 2.11 -16.56 5.98
CA ILE A 114 2.69 -15.71 7.02
C ILE A 114 1.70 -15.64 8.20
N ALA A 115 2.18 -15.92 9.41
CA ALA A 115 1.37 -15.81 10.61
C ALA A 115 1.43 -14.39 11.19
N SER A 116 0.36 -13.60 11.03
CA SER A 116 0.25 -12.31 11.69
C SER A 116 -0.10 -12.49 13.16
N ILE A 117 0.68 -11.89 14.07
CA ILE A 117 0.51 -12.04 15.52
C ILE A 117 0.52 -10.69 16.23
N MET A 118 -0.22 -10.60 17.33
CA MET A 118 -0.29 -9.44 18.21
C MET A 118 -0.50 -9.90 19.65
N ALA A 119 0.20 -9.31 20.60
CA ALA A 119 -0.01 -9.52 22.03
C ALA A 119 0.16 -8.21 22.80
N ASP A 120 -0.16 -8.26 24.09
CA ASP A 120 0.21 -7.24 25.07
C ASP A 120 1.74 -7.06 25.15
N VAL A 121 2.23 -5.99 25.78
CA VAL A 121 3.67 -5.76 25.95
C VAL A 121 4.23 -6.69 27.03
N SER A 122 4.26 -7.98 26.70
CA SER A 122 4.65 -9.09 27.56
C SER A 122 5.56 -10.01 26.77
N LEU A 123 6.80 -10.12 27.23
CA LEU A 123 7.82 -11.02 26.67
C LEU A 123 7.26 -12.45 26.51
N LYS A 124 6.57 -12.94 27.55
CA LYS A 124 6.02 -14.30 27.57
C LYS A 124 4.94 -14.47 26.50
N SER A 125 4.02 -13.51 26.36
CA SER A 125 2.91 -13.60 25.40
C SER A 125 3.43 -13.65 23.96
N TRP A 126 4.36 -12.76 23.60
CA TRP A 126 4.96 -12.72 22.27
C TRP A 126 5.77 -13.98 21.95
N LYS A 127 6.65 -14.43 22.85
CA LYS A 127 7.46 -15.65 22.63
C LYS A 127 6.59 -16.89 22.49
N ASN A 128 5.56 -17.04 23.34
CA ASN A 128 4.66 -18.19 23.28
C ASN A 128 3.88 -18.23 21.97
N LEU A 129 3.30 -17.11 21.54
CA LEU A 129 2.51 -17.05 20.31
C LEU A 129 3.39 -17.29 19.08
N ALA A 130 4.58 -16.68 19.03
CA ALA A 130 5.56 -16.90 17.97
C ALA A 130 5.96 -18.38 17.85
N PHE A 131 6.29 -19.03 18.98
CA PHE A 131 6.67 -20.44 19.00
C PHE A 131 5.54 -21.37 18.55
N LYS A 132 4.29 -21.08 18.93
CA LYS A 132 3.12 -21.84 18.46
C LYS A 132 2.98 -21.77 16.94
N MET A 133 3.15 -20.58 16.35
CA MET A 133 3.03 -20.38 14.91
C MET A 133 4.18 -21.04 14.13
N GLU A 134 5.41 -20.97 14.64
CA GLU A 134 6.54 -21.70 14.06
C GLU A 134 6.30 -23.21 14.06
N ARG A 135 5.86 -23.78 15.19
CA ARG A 135 5.55 -25.22 15.28
C ARG A 135 4.33 -25.63 14.46
N ALA A 136 3.44 -24.71 14.12
CA ALA A 136 2.33 -24.96 13.21
C ALA A 136 2.82 -25.11 11.75
N GLY A 137 3.99 -24.53 11.44
CA GLY A 137 4.60 -24.58 10.11
C GLY A 137 4.47 -23.29 9.30
N ALA A 138 4.19 -22.15 9.94
CA ALA A 138 4.20 -20.86 9.25
C ALA A 138 5.57 -20.59 8.61
N ASP A 139 5.60 -19.96 7.44
CA ASP A 139 6.86 -19.66 6.73
C ASP A 139 7.55 -18.42 7.30
N ALA A 140 6.78 -17.50 7.90
CA ALA A 140 7.26 -16.30 8.58
C ALA A 140 6.23 -15.78 9.58
N LEU A 141 6.66 -14.85 10.42
CA LEU A 141 5.80 -14.10 11.34
C LEU A 141 5.65 -12.65 10.87
N GLU A 142 4.43 -12.10 10.90
CA GLU A 142 4.18 -10.68 10.76
C GLU A 142 3.77 -10.10 12.13
N LEU A 143 4.60 -9.22 12.69
CA LEU A 143 4.29 -8.56 13.96
C LEU A 143 3.39 -7.36 13.68
N ASN A 144 2.12 -7.46 14.07
CA ASN A 144 1.16 -6.39 13.87
C ASN A 144 1.25 -5.37 15.02
N PHE A 145 2.12 -4.37 14.87
CA PHE A 145 2.27 -3.26 15.81
C PHE A 145 1.28 -2.11 15.56
N SER A 146 0.24 -2.34 14.76
CA SER A 146 -0.32 -1.23 13.99
C SER A 146 -1.85 -1.17 13.95
N CYS A 147 -2.56 -2.01 14.70
CA CYS A 147 -4.03 -1.91 14.81
C CYS A 147 -4.39 -0.55 15.43
N PRO A 148 -4.91 0.43 14.65
CA PRO A 148 -5.08 1.80 15.15
C PRO A 148 -6.29 1.96 16.07
N HIS A 149 -7.11 0.91 16.17
CA HIS A 149 -8.37 0.84 16.92
C HIS A 149 -8.37 -0.30 17.92
N GLY A 150 -7.29 -1.08 17.95
CA GLY A 150 -7.10 -2.26 18.79
C GLY A 150 -6.81 -1.90 20.24
N MET A 151 -7.68 -1.08 20.83
CA MET A 151 -7.55 -0.53 22.17
C MET A 151 -6.23 0.24 22.38
N PRO A 152 -5.92 1.27 21.56
CA PRO A 152 -4.72 2.09 21.77
C PRO A 152 -4.66 2.69 23.19
N GLU A 153 -5.82 2.95 23.80
CA GLU A 153 -5.94 3.39 25.20
C GLU A 153 -5.40 2.37 26.22
N LYS A 154 -5.26 1.10 25.83
CA LYS A 154 -4.65 0.03 26.63
C LYS A 154 -3.17 -0.19 26.30
N GLY A 155 -2.57 0.63 25.44
CA GLY A 155 -1.14 0.55 25.09
C GLY A 155 -0.78 -0.61 24.14
N ILE A 156 -1.77 -1.17 23.42
CA ILE A 156 -1.60 -2.29 22.46
C ILE A 156 -1.81 -1.78 21.03
N GLY A 157 -1.43 -2.56 20.01
CA GLY A 157 -1.66 -2.19 18.61
C GLY A 157 -0.84 -0.97 18.22
N SER A 158 -1.46 0.05 17.63
CA SER A 158 -0.75 1.26 17.15
C SER A 158 0.04 1.99 18.22
N ALA A 159 -0.30 1.86 19.51
CA ALA A 159 0.49 2.42 20.60
C ALA A 159 1.92 1.83 20.64
N ILE A 160 2.05 0.53 20.29
CA ILE A 160 3.35 -0.12 20.10
C ILE A 160 4.03 0.45 18.85
N GLY A 161 3.32 0.50 17.72
CA GLY A 161 3.88 0.96 16.45
C GLY A 161 4.26 2.44 16.40
N GLN A 162 3.74 3.25 17.31
CA GLN A 162 4.10 4.66 17.47
C GLN A 162 5.35 4.88 18.34
N SER A 163 5.78 3.86 19.10
CA SER A 163 7.00 3.90 19.89
C SER A 163 8.10 3.04 19.24
N ALA A 164 9.12 3.70 18.71
CA ALA A 164 10.26 3.02 18.09
C ALA A 164 10.96 2.06 19.08
N GLU A 165 11.07 2.46 20.35
CA GLU A 165 11.68 1.66 21.41
C GLU A 165 10.89 0.37 21.69
N ILE A 166 9.57 0.49 21.88
CA ILE A 166 8.73 -0.68 22.19
C ILE A 166 8.68 -1.62 20.97
N ALA A 167 8.56 -1.07 19.76
CA ALA A 167 8.59 -1.85 18.52
C ALA A 167 9.90 -2.63 18.37
N ALA A 168 11.05 -1.99 18.61
CA ALA A 168 12.35 -2.64 18.57
C ALA A 168 12.50 -3.72 19.65
N MET A 169 12.08 -3.42 20.88
CA MET A 169 12.11 -4.36 22.01
C MET A 169 11.34 -5.65 21.70
N ILE A 170 10.09 -5.52 21.24
CA ILE A 170 9.25 -6.68 20.89
C ILE A 170 9.82 -7.43 19.69
N THR A 171 10.35 -6.72 18.69
CA THR A 171 11.00 -7.35 17.53
C THR A 171 12.14 -8.25 17.99
N LYS A 172 13.02 -7.73 18.87
CA LYS A 172 14.13 -8.49 19.45
C LYS A 172 13.65 -9.71 20.22
N TRP A 173 12.61 -9.56 21.05
CA TRP A 173 12.04 -10.68 21.79
C TRP A 173 11.55 -11.82 20.90
N VAL A 174 10.89 -11.51 19.79
CA VAL A 174 10.41 -12.53 18.86
C VAL A 174 11.57 -13.14 18.09
N LYS A 175 12.53 -12.34 17.61
CA LYS A 175 13.74 -12.85 16.93
C LYS A 175 14.57 -13.80 17.78
N GLU A 176 14.61 -13.61 19.09
CA GLU A 176 15.28 -14.52 20.03
C GLU A 176 14.51 -15.83 20.28
N ALA A 177 13.23 -15.90 19.89
CA ALA A 177 12.35 -17.03 20.23
C ALA A 177 12.10 -18.00 19.07
N VAL A 178 12.29 -17.56 17.83
CA VAL A 178 12.02 -18.35 16.63
C VAL A 178 13.15 -18.19 15.60
N ASN A 179 13.27 -19.17 14.70
CA ASN A 179 14.18 -19.11 13.56
C ASN A 179 13.49 -18.61 12.29
N LEU A 180 12.16 -18.47 12.31
CA LEU A 180 11.40 -17.91 11.20
C LEU A 180 11.82 -16.45 10.89
N PRO A 181 11.73 -16.02 9.63
CA PRO A 181 11.76 -14.61 9.28
C PRO A 181 10.66 -13.83 10.03
N VAL A 182 11.02 -12.67 10.54
CA VAL A 182 10.14 -11.76 11.28
C VAL A 182 9.97 -10.47 10.48
N ILE A 183 8.73 -10.26 10.05
CA ILE A 183 8.28 -9.10 9.28
C ILE A 183 7.61 -8.14 10.26
N VAL A 184 8.07 -6.89 10.32
CA VAL A 184 7.45 -5.89 11.21
C VAL A 184 6.48 -5.01 10.42
N LYS A 185 5.19 -5.03 10.78
CA LYS A 185 4.16 -4.23 10.10
C LYS A 185 3.98 -2.87 10.77
N LEU A 186 4.37 -1.82 10.06
CA LEU A 186 4.41 -0.45 10.57
C LEU A 186 3.13 0.34 10.29
N THR A 187 2.82 1.25 11.22
CA THR A 187 1.67 2.14 11.14
C THR A 187 2.10 3.43 10.45
N PRO A 188 1.26 4.01 9.56
CA PRO A 188 1.55 5.31 8.95
C PRO A 188 1.28 6.48 9.89
N ASN A 189 0.67 6.23 11.05
CA ASN A 189 0.19 7.23 12.01
C ASN A 189 1.32 7.72 12.94
N VAL A 190 2.43 8.15 12.34
CA VAL A 190 3.67 8.57 13.01
C VAL A 190 4.29 9.75 12.27
N THR A 191 5.09 10.54 12.98
CA THR A 191 5.82 11.67 12.39
C THR A 191 6.93 11.22 11.45
N ASP A 192 7.75 10.25 11.88
CA ASP A 192 8.86 9.71 11.09
C ASP A 192 8.83 8.17 11.13
N ILE A 193 8.28 7.56 10.07
CA ILE A 193 8.25 6.10 9.93
C ILE A 193 9.65 5.50 9.69
N ALA A 194 10.58 6.28 9.12
CA ALA A 194 11.93 5.83 8.86
C ALA A 194 12.73 5.67 10.16
N ALA A 195 12.46 6.49 11.18
CA ALA A 195 13.06 6.34 12.51
C ALA A 195 12.68 5.00 13.15
N ILE A 196 11.41 4.62 13.09
CA ILE A 196 10.93 3.33 13.62
C ILE A 196 11.52 2.18 12.79
N ALA A 197 11.55 2.30 11.46
CA ALA A 197 12.13 1.31 10.57
C ALA A 197 13.60 1.00 10.91
N ARG A 198 14.43 2.03 11.15
CA ARG A 198 15.83 1.85 11.56
C ARG A 198 15.95 1.09 12.88
N GLN A 199 15.09 1.37 13.84
CA GLN A 199 15.12 0.74 15.16
C GLN A 199 14.70 -0.73 15.11
N VAL A 200 13.64 -1.07 14.38
CA VAL A 200 13.21 -2.47 14.22
C VAL A 200 14.21 -3.27 13.38
N ALA A 201 14.85 -2.64 12.39
CA ALA A 201 15.95 -3.25 11.65
C ALA A 201 17.15 -3.55 12.55
N ALA A 202 17.57 -2.59 13.39
CA ALA A 202 18.63 -2.80 14.37
C ALA A 202 18.28 -3.87 15.42
N ALA A 203 16.99 -4.08 15.71
CA ALA A 203 16.50 -5.15 16.57
C ALA A 203 16.46 -6.54 15.91
N GLY A 204 16.78 -6.63 14.62
CA GLY A 204 16.93 -7.89 13.89
C GLY A 204 15.72 -8.30 13.05
N ALA A 205 14.79 -7.38 12.73
CA ALA A 205 13.74 -7.67 11.75
C ALA A 205 14.35 -8.15 10.41
N ASP A 206 13.71 -9.10 9.75
CA ASP A 206 14.17 -9.62 8.45
C ASP A 206 13.52 -8.90 7.27
N ALA A 207 12.37 -8.26 7.51
CA ALA A 207 11.66 -7.44 6.54
C ALA A 207 10.71 -6.46 7.23
N ILE A 208 10.20 -5.49 6.47
CA ILE A 208 9.20 -4.51 6.95
C ILE A 208 7.97 -4.58 6.06
N ALA A 209 6.78 -4.56 6.66
CA ALA A 209 5.52 -4.41 5.95
C ALA A 209 4.98 -2.98 6.17
N ALA A 210 4.70 -2.25 5.10
CA ALA A 210 4.25 -0.87 5.19
C ALA A 210 3.22 -0.54 4.10
N ILE A 211 2.03 -0.04 4.42
CA ILE A 211 1.56 0.47 5.72
C ILE A 211 0.33 -0.29 6.23
N ASN A 212 0.08 -0.21 7.54
CA ASN A 212 -1.25 -0.45 8.08
C ASN A 212 -2.20 0.73 7.74
N THR A 213 -3.43 0.70 8.23
CA THR A 213 -4.44 1.72 7.94
C THR A 213 -4.11 3.10 8.52
N VAL A 214 -4.57 4.15 7.84
CA VAL A 214 -4.43 5.54 8.28
C VAL A 214 -5.60 5.90 9.20
N GLN A 215 -5.37 6.54 10.33
CA GLN A 215 -6.45 6.91 11.24
C GLN A 215 -7.38 7.94 10.59
N CYS A 216 -8.69 7.73 10.67
CA CYS A 216 -9.70 8.63 10.10
C CYS A 216 -10.98 8.69 10.93
N LEU A 217 -11.90 9.53 10.47
CA LEU A 217 -13.33 9.51 10.77
C LEU A 217 -14.05 9.56 9.42
N MET A 218 -14.92 8.60 9.12
CA MET A 218 -15.51 8.53 7.77
C MET A 218 -16.47 9.67 7.45
N GLY A 219 -17.25 10.11 8.43
CA GLY A 219 -18.21 11.19 8.22
C GLY A 219 -19.16 11.37 9.39
N VAL A 220 -20.20 12.16 9.16
CA VAL A 220 -21.27 12.43 10.13
C VAL A 220 -22.60 12.31 9.39
N ASP A 221 -23.54 11.60 9.99
CA ASP A 221 -24.93 11.54 9.55
C ASP A 221 -25.57 12.92 9.77
N LEU A 222 -26.13 13.52 8.72
CA LEU A 222 -26.59 14.91 8.79
C LEU A 222 -27.91 15.09 9.53
N ASP A 223 -28.70 14.04 9.70
CA ASP A 223 -30.00 14.09 10.38
C ASP A 223 -29.81 13.93 11.90
N THR A 224 -28.92 13.02 12.30
CA THR A 224 -28.69 12.66 13.70
C THR A 224 -27.45 13.32 14.30
N LEU A 225 -26.58 13.89 13.46
CA LEU A 225 -25.24 14.38 13.81
C LEU A 225 -24.34 13.30 14.44
N SER A 226 -24.69 12.03 14.26
CA SER A 226 -23.89 10.91 14.76
C SER A 226 -22.69 10.65 13.84
N PRO A 227 -21.50 10.36 14.39
CA PRO A 227 -20.36 9.96 13.57
C PRO A 227 -20.64 8.64 12.84
N LEU A 228 -20.15 8.53 11.62
CA LEU A 228 -20.29 7.34 10.79
C LEU A 228 -18.99 6.56 10.75
N PRO A 229 -19.06 5.22 10.78
CA PRO A 229 -20.25 4.42 11.14
C PRO A 229 -20.56 4.50 12.64
N ALA A 230 -21.84 4.45 12.99
CA ALA A 230 -22.32 4.60 14.36
C ALA A 230 -22.68 3.25 15.01
N VAL A 231 -22.25 3.05 16.25
CA VAL A 231 -22.67 1.99 17.17
C VAL A 231 -23.47 2.65 18.29
N ASN A 232 -24.78 2.45 18.28
CA ASN A 232 -25.71 3.07 19.24
C ASN A 232 -25.55 4.61 19.33
N GLY A 233 -25.36 5.28 18.20
CA GLY A 233 -25.15 6.75 18.11
C GLY A 233 -23.73 7.23 18.40
N TYR A 234 -22.81 6.34 18.78
CA TYR A 234 -21.41 6.68 19.06
C TYR A 234 -20.48 6.08 18.01
N SER A 235 -19.26 6.61 17.90
CA SER A 235 -18.20 6.01 17.09
C SER A 235 -16.85 6.26 17.73
N THR A 236 -15.82 5.69 17.12
CA THR A 236 -14.42 5.94 17.43
C THR A 236 -13.70 6.20 16.11
N TYR A 237 -12.49 6.73 16.17
CA TYR A 237 -11.66 6.80 14.97
C TYR A 237 -11.49 5.41 14.38
N GLY A 238 -11.50 5.30 13.06
CA GLY A 238 -11.32 4.05 12.34
C GLY A 238 -10.11 4.09 11.41
N GLY A 239 -9.90 2.98 10.71
CA GLY A 239 -8.73 2.70 9.90
C GLY A 239 -9.07 2.84 8.44
N TYR A 240 -8.57 3.92 7.84
CA TYR A 240 -8.73 4.21 6.44
C TYR A 240 -7.84 3.30 5.58
N SER A 241 -8.46 2.73 4.57
CA SER A 241 -7.91 1.78 3.61
C SER A 241 -8.50 2.04 2.22
N GLY A 242 -8.08 1.25 1.22
CA GLY A 242 -8.50 1.42 -0.17
C GLY A 242 -7.60 2.37 -0.96
N TYR A 243 -8.03 2.67 -2.19
CA TYR A 243 -7.21 3.36 -3.20
C TYR A 243 -6.72 4.73 -2.72
N ALA A 244 -7.55 5.44 -1.95
CA ALA A 244 -7.23 6.75 -1.37
C ALA A 244 -5.94 6.78 -0.52
N VAL A 245 -5.54 5.64 0.06
CA VAL A 245 -4.35 5.53 0.91
C VAL A 245 -3.06 5.31 0.10
N LYS A 246 -3.16 4.97 -1.20
CA LYS A 246 -2.00 4.67 -2.05
C LYS A 246 -0.90 5.74 -1.99
N PRO A 247 -1.18 7.06 -2.10
CA PRO A 247 -0.13 8.08 -2.01
C PRO A 247 0.60 8.09 -0.66
N VAL A 248 -0.11 7.82 0.44
CA VAL A 248 0.48 7.72 1.78
C VAL A 248 1.37 6.48 1.89
N GLY A 249 0.90 5.34 1.38
CA GLY A 249 1.67 4.10 1.36
C GLY A 249 2.94 4.19 0.50
N LEU A 250 2.85 4.76 -0.71
CA LEU A 250 4.02 5.01 -1.56
C LEU A 250 5.07 5.89 -0.87
N ARG A 251 4.64 6.98 -0.22
CA ARG A 251 5.55 7.84 0.56
C ARG A 251 6.26 7.04 1.66
N CYS A 252 5.51 6.27 2.44
CA CYS A 252 6.04 5.53 3.57
C CYS A 252 7.02 4.42 3.12
N VAL A 253 6.69 3.66 2.07
CA VAL A 253 7.58 2.66 1.49
C VAL A 253 8.87 3.31 0.98
N ALA A 254 8.77 4.43 0.26
CA ALA A 254 9.95 5.16 -0.23
C ALA A 254 10.86 5.63 0.92
N GLN A 255 10.28 6.14 2.00
CA GLN A 255 11.02 6.58 3.18
C GLN A 255 11.72 5.41 3.89
N ILE A 256 11.05 4.27 4.01
CA ILE A 256 11.62 3.05 4.63
C ILE A 256 12.75 2.49 3.76
N ALA A 257 12.50 2.32 2.45
CA ALA A 257 13.48 1.76 1.52
C ALA A 257 14.75 2.61 1.39
N ASN A 258 14.65 3.94 1.61
CA ASN A 258 15.82 4.82 1.66
C ASN A 258 16.51 4.85 3.04
N ALA A 259 15.88 4.30 4.08
CA ALA A 259 16.36 4.37 5.46
C ALA A 259 16.99 3.08 5.97
N VAL A 260 16.66 1.93 5.38
CA VAL A 260 17.16 0.60 5.75
C VAL A 260 17.35 -0.29 4.51
N GLU A 261 18.25 -1.26 4.60
CA GLU A 261 18.51 -2.25 3.54
C GLU A 261 17.55 -3.46 3.60
N LEU A 262 16.65 -3.51 4.59
CA LEU A 262 15.68 -4.58 4.71
C LEU A 262 14.66 -4.54 3.57
N PRO A 263 14.24 -5.70 3.03
CA PRO A 263 13.22 -5.74 2.00
C PRO A 263 11.86 -5.33 2.57
N VAL A 264 11.03 -4.70 1.73
CA VAL A 264 9.76 -4.09 2.13
C VAL A 264 8.58 -4.76 1.42
N TYR A 265 7.56 -5.14 2.17
CA TYR A 265 6.24 -5.48 1.65
C TYR A 265 5.39 -4.19 1.57
N GLY A 266 5.04 -3.77 0.36
CA GLY A 266 4.20 -2.60 0.12
C GLY A 266 2.71 -2.89 0.34
N ILE A 267 2.00 -2.02 1.06
CA ILE A 267 0.59 -2.18 1.42
C ILE A 267 -0.08 -0.81 1.40
N GLY A 268 -1.27 -0.73 0.80
CA GLY A 268 -2.11 0.47 0.83
C GLY A 268 -2.64 0.83 -0.55
N GLY A 269 -3.91 0.54 -0.82
CA GLY A 269 -4.55 0.96 -2.07
C GLY A 269 -4.08 0.27 -3.34
N VAL A 270 -3.36 -0.85 -3.24
CA VAL A 270 -3.01 -1.70 -4.40
C VAL A 270 -4.25 -2.44 -4.88
N GLY A 271 -4.64 -2.21 -6.13
CA GLY A 271 -5.74 -2.96 -6.78
C GLY A 271 -5.45 -3.40 -8.21
N THR A 272 -4.33 -2.96 -8.78
CA THR A 272 -3.93 -3.26 -10.16
C THR A 272 -2.44 -3.62 -10.24
N TRP A 273 -2.00 -4.11 -11.40
CA TRP A 273 -0.58 -4.37 -11.64
C TRP A 273 0.24 -3.07 -11.72
N GLN A 274 -0.35 -1.97 -12.18
CA GLN A 274 0.29 -0.65 -12.22
C GLN A 274 0.61 -0.17 -10.81
N ASP A 275 -0.35 -0.32 -9.89
CA ASP A 275 -0.12 0.02 -8.48
C ASP A 275 1.03 -0.78 -7.90
N ALA A 276 1.11 -2.08 -8.22
CA ALA A 276 2.21 -2.93 -7.76
C ALA A 276 3.56 -2.50 -8.33
N ILE A 277 3.63 -2.16 -9.62
CA ILE A 277 4.85 -1.61 -10.24
C ILE A 277 5.25 -0.29 -9.58
N GLU A 278 4.32 0.60 -9.25
CA GLU A 278 4.63 1.84 -8.51
C GLU A 278 5.22 1.54 -7.14
N TYR A 279 4.63 0.61 -6.37
CA TYR A 279 5.17 0.19 -5.08
C TYR A 279 6.56 -0.42 -5.20
N ILE A 280 6.80 -1.27 -6.21
CA ILE A 280 8.11 -1.85 -6.46
C ILE A 280 9.12 -0.76 -6.83
N ALA A 281 8.75 0.16 -7.73
CA ALA A 281 9.60 1.26 -8.13
C ALA A 281 10.00 2.17 -6.96
N VAL A 282 9.15 2.33 -5.94
CA VAL A 282 9.49 3.07 -4.70
C VAL A 282 10.14 2.22 -3.60
N GLY A 283 10.41 0.94 -3.85
CA GLY A 283 11.27 0.10 -2.99
C GLY A 283 10.62 -1.12 -2.35
N ALA A 284 9.36 -1.44 -2.67
CA ALA A 284 8.78 -2.71 -2.23
C ALA A 284 9.34 -3.89 -3.05
N SER A 285 9.52 -5.05 -2.43
CA SER A 285 9.87 -6.29 -3.16
C SER A 285 8.64 -7.14 -3.46
N ALA A 286 7.55 -6.97 -2.70
CA ALA A 286 6.25 -7.60 -2.89
C ALA A 286 5.15 -6.67 -2.38
N VAL A 287 3.89 -6.94 -2.73
CA VAL A 287 2.75 -6.14 -2.28
C VAL A 287 1.68 -6.99 -1.59
N GLN A 288 1.14 -6.48 -0.48
CA GLN A 288 -0.05 -7.06 0.16
C GLN A 288 -1.31 -6.30 -0.23
N ILE A 289 -2.38 -7.06 -0.49
CA ILE A 289 -3.66 -6.56 -1.03
C ILE A 289 -4.80 -6.93 -0.07
N CYS A 290 -5.66 -5.97 0.23
CA CYS A 290 -6.81 -6.14 1.13
C CYS A 290 -8.09 -5.64 0.46
N THR A 291 -8.28 -4.31 0.40
CA THR A 291 -9.54 -3.69 -0.01
C THR A 291 -9.95 -4.09 -1.43
N ALA A 292 -9.02 -4.17 -2.38
CA ALA A 292 -9.34 -4.62 -3.73
C ALA A 292 -9.85 -6.08 -3.74
N ALA A 293 -9.21 -6.98 -2.99
CA ALA A 293 -9.66 -8.37 -2.86
C ALA A 293 -11.04 -8.49 -2.18
N MET A 294 -11.37 -7.57 -1.27
CA MET A 294 -12.70 -7.49 -0.64
C MET A 294 -13.80 -7.08 -1.63
N LEU A 295 -13.50 -6.16 -2.55
CA LEU A 295 -14.50 -5.57 -3.44
C LEU A 295 -14.66 -6.35 -4.75
N GLU A 296 -13.56 -6.86 -5.28
CA GLU A 296 -13.50 -7.46 -6.62
C GLU A 296 -13.34 -9.00 -6.57
N GLY A 297 -13.15 -9.55 -5.36
CA GLY A 297 -12.89 -10.97 -5.13
C GLY A 297 -11.46 -11.40 -5.47
N PHE A 298 -11.10 -12.65 -5.15
CA PHE A 298 -9.73 -13.15 -5.32
C PHE A 298 -9.30 -13.32 -6.78
N GLN A 299 -10.24 -13.31 -7.72
CA GLN A 299 -10.00 -13.42 -9.15
C GLN A 299 -9.23 -12.23 -9.74
N ILE A 300 -9.14 -11.08 -9.04
CA ILE A 300 -8.33 -9.93 -9.46
C ILE A 300 -6.87 -10.27 -9.72
N ILE A 301 -6.37 -11.34 -9.10
CA ILE A 301 -5.00 -11.80 -9.30
C ILE A 301 -4.70 -12.11 -10.77
N GLN A 302 -5.71 -12.54 -11.55
CA GLN A 302 -5.55 -12.92 -12.95
C GLN A 302 -5.16 -11.73 -13.84
N PRO A 303 -5.95 -10.63 -13.92
CA PRO A 303 -5.52 -9.44 -14.66
C PRO A 303 -4.27 -8.77 -14.07
N MET A 304 -4.02 -8.91 -12.76
CA MET A 304 -2.80 -8.39 -12.15
C MET A 304 -1.54 -9.14 -12.63
N LEU A 305 -1.57 -10.48 -12.64
CA LEU A 305 -0.47 -11.29 -13.17
C LEU A 305 -0.26 -11.08 -14.67
N ALA A 306 -1.34 -11.07 -15.45
CA ALA A 306 -1.27 -10.88 -16.89
C ALA A 306 -0.65 -9.52 -17.22
N GLY A 307 -1.13 -8.44 -16.61
CA GLY A 307 -0.62 -7.10 -16.84
C GLY A 307 0.82 -6.91 -16.36
N LEU A 308 1.19 -7.52 -15.23
CA LEU A 308 2.58 -7.52 -14.75
C LEU A 308 3.53 -8.20 -15.74
N LYS A 309 3.17 -9.38 -16.24
CA LYS A 309 3.95 -10.13 -17.25
C LYS A 309 4.09 -9.33 -18.55
N SER A 310 2.98 -8.79 -19.07
CA SER A 310 3.02 -7.97 -20.28
C SER A 310 3.87 -6.72 -20.12
N TYR A 311 3.78 -6.04 -18.98
CA TYR A 311 4.61 -4.88 -18.68
C TYR A 311 6.10 -5.23 -18.64
N MET A 312 6.47 -6.32 -17.96
CA MET A 312 7.85 -6.78 -17.91
C MET A 312 8.40 -7.15 -19.29
N GLN A 313 7.59 -7.82 -20.13
CA GLN A 313 7.97 -8.14 -21.50
C GLN A 313 8.14 -6.87 -22.36
N GLU A 314 7.17 -5.94 -22.32
CA GLU A 314 7.20 -4.69 -23.10
C GLU A 314 8.41 -3.82 -22.72
N LYS A 315 8.77 -3.80 -21.44
CA LYS A 315 9.89 -3.00 -20.91
C LYS A 315 11.22 -3.78 -20.85
N GLU A 316 11.25 -5.01 -21.35
CA GLU A 316 12.42 -5.91 -21.30
C GLU A 316 12.99 -6.09 -19.88
N ILE A 317 12.14 -6.03 -18.86
CA ILE A 317 12.50 -6.22 -17.45
C ILE A 317 12.63 -7.72 -17.19
N LYS A 318 13.84 -8.17 -16.86
CA LYS A 318 14.12 -9.58 -16.59
C LYS A 318 13.71 -9.98 -15.18
N LYS A 319 13.93 -9.12 -14.18
CA LYS A 319 13.57 -9.36 -12.79
C LYS A 319 12.94 -8.12 -12.17
N LEU A 320 11.93 -8.29 -11.33
CA LEU A 320 11.33 -7.16 -10.58
C LEU A 320 12.33 -6.46 -9.66
N ALA A 321 13.34 -7.19 -9.18
CA ALA A 321 14.43 -6.61 -8.41
C ALA A 321 15.21 -5.51 -9.18
N ASP A 322 15.25 -5.57 -10.51
CA ASP A 322 15.99 -4.62 -11.35
C ASP A 322 15.35 -3.22 -11.31
N ILE A 323 14.04 -3.13 -11.06
CA ILE A 323 13.30 -1.87 -10.97
C ILE A 323 13.02 -1.44 -9.54
N CYS A 324 13.32 -2.28 -8.55
CA CYS A 324 13.06 -2.02 -7.15
C CYS A 324 13.79 -0.76 -6.67
N GLY A 325 13.05 0.20 -6.13
CA GLY A 325 13.60 1.42 -5.53
C GLY A 325 14.18 2.45 -6.50
N ILE A 326 14.11 2.25 -7.82
CA ILE A 326 14.60 3.23 -8.82
C ILE A 326 13.94 4.60 -8.63
N ALA A 327 12.64 4.64 -8.34
CA ALA A 327 11.91 5.89 -8.12
C ALA A 327 12.26 6.51 -6.76
N ALA A 328 12.44 5.71 -5.71
CA ALA A 328 12.84 6.20 -4.40
C ALA A 328 14.18 6.92 -4.41
N LYS A 329 15.14 6.45 -5.22
CA LYS A 329 16.46 7.09 -5.43
C LYS A 329 16.39 8.43 -6.17
N LYS A 330 15.28 8.71 -6.87
CA LYS A 330 15.03 10.01 -7.53
C LYS A 330 14.37 11.03 -6.61
N MET A 331 13.95 10.62 -5.41
CA MET A 331 13.42 11.54 -4.41
C MET A 331 14.55 12.36 -3.80
N THR A 332 14.35 13.66 -3.71
CA THR A 332 15.33 14.59 -3.13
C THR A 332 14.59 15.71 -2.42
N SER A 333 15.32 16.56 -1.69
CA SER A 333 14.73 17.72 -1.03
C SER A 333 14.26 18.75 -2.06
N HIS A 334 13.29 19.58 -1.66
CA HIS A 334 12.79 20.65 -2.51
C HIS A 334 13.89 21.61 -3.01
N THR A 335 14.94 21.84 -2.20
CA THR A 335 16.09 22.69 -2.54
C THR A 335 16.98 22.09 -3.63
N ASN A 336 16.98 20.77 -3.78
CA ASN A 336 17.82 20.06 -4.74
C ASN A 336 17.13 19.85 -6.10
N LEU A 337 15.83 20.15 -6.22
CA LEU A 337 15.13 20.14 -7.49
C LEU A 337 15.64 21.29 -8.38
N SER A 338 16.05 20.99 -9.61
CA SER A 338 16.60 21.99 -10.53
C SER A 338 15.65 23.19 -10.69
N ARG A 339 16.19 24.40 -10.56
CA ARG A 339 15.50 25.66 -10.88
C ARG A 339 15.74 26.09 -12.33
N GLU A 340 16.68 25.44 -13.00
CA GLU A 340 16.98 25.66 -14.41
C GLU A 340 16.00 24.91 -15.31
N TYR A 341 15.54 23.73 -14.88
CA TYR A 341 14.50 22.98 -15.58
C TYR A 341 13.13 23.59 -15.34
N ALA A 342 12.40 23.86 -16.42
CA ALA A 342 11.00 24.24 -16.38
C ALA A 342 10.19 23.50 -17.45
N ALA A 343 8.88 23.51 -17.29
CA ALA A 343 7.93 23.04 -18.28
C ALA A 343 6.89 24.13 -18.53
N LYS A 344 6.35 24.20 -19.76
CA LYS A 344 5.23 25.09 -20.08
C LYS A 344 4.06 24.27 -20.60
N ALA A 345 2.85 24.72 -20.29
CA ALA A 345 1.65 24.09 -20.84
C ALA A 345 1.53 24.41 -22.33
N PHE A 346 1.15 23.43 -23.14
CA PHE A 346 0.84 23.60 -24.56
C PHE A 346 -0.38 22.77 -24.95
N LEU A 347 -0.99 23.11 -26.08
CA LEU A 347 -2.13 22.36 -26.63
C LEU A 347 -1.61 21.25 -27.54
N ALA A 348 -1.67 20.00 -27.07
CA ALA A 348 -1.19 18.84 -27.82
C ALA A 348 -2.19 18.38 -28.89
N ASN A 349 -3.49 18.39 -28.56
CA ASN A 349 -4.55 17.94 -29.46
C ASN A 349 -5.77 18.88 -29.37
N PRO A 350 -5.66 20.15 -29.85
CA PRO A 350 -6.71 21.16 -29.69
C PRO A 350 -8.09 20.75 -30.20
N ALA A 351 -8.15 19.90 -31.23
CA ALA A 351 -9.38 19.42 -31.85
C ALA A 351 -10.26 18.58 -30.91
N GLU A 352 -9.67 17.94 -29.90
CA GLU A 352 -10.42 17.13 -28.91
C GLU A 352 -11.01 17.97 -27.77
N CYS A 353 -10.79 19.29 -27.79
CA CYS A 353 -11.29 20.18 -26.77
C CYS A 353 -12.81 20.26 -26.78
N THR A 354 -13.44 19.80 -25.70
CA THR A 354 -14.89 19.90 -25.49
C THR A 354 -15.32 21.27 -24.96
N PHE A 355 -14.39 22.19 -24.75
CA PHE A 355 -14.62 23.50 -24.13
C PHE A 355 -15.33 23.42 -22.76
N CYS A 356 -14.97 22.42 -21.93
CA CYS A 356 -15.53 22.27 -20.58
C CYS A 356 -15.07 23.35 -19.57
N ARG A 357 -14.17 24.26 -19.98
CA ARG A 357 -13.64 25.40 -19.21
C ARG A 357 -12.88 25.08 -17.91
N LYS A 358 -12.71 23.82 -17.52
CA LYS A 358 -11.95 23.43 -16.30
C LYS A 358 -10.54 24.01 -16.25
N CYS A 359 -9.81 23.97 -17.36
CA CYS A 359 -8.46 24.55 -17.45
C CYS A 359 -8.45 26.09 -17.34
N LEU A 360 -9.46 26.77 -17.88
CA LEU A 360 -9.62 28.22 -17.77
C LEU A 360 -9.82 28.63 -16.31
N VAL A 361 -10.79 27.98 -15.63
CA VAL A 361 -11.08 28.22 -14.22
C VAL A 361 -9.82 27.95 -13.38
N ALA A 362 -9.23 26.76 -13.53
CA ALA A 362 -8.05 26.38 -12.77
C ALA A 362 -6.85 27.33 -12.96
N CYS A 363 -6.65 27.85 -14.18
CA CYS A 363 -5.54 28.75 -14.43
C CYS A 363 -5.80 30.19 -13.98
N ASN A 364 -7.02 30.70 -14.20
CA ASN A 364 -7.32 32.12 -14.02
C ASN A 364 -7.79 32.47 -12.62
N GLU A 365 -8.37 31.50 -11.90
CA GLU A 365 -8.91 31.72 -10.56
C GLU A 365 -8.03 31.09 -9.47
N SER A 366 -7.06 30.25 -9.83
CA SER A 366 -6.24 29.50 -8.86
C SER A 366 -4.77 29.31 -9.26
N ALA A 367 -4.31 30.00 -10.31
CA ALA A 367 -2.90 29.94 -10.73
C ALA A 367 -2.41 31.29 -11.30
N TYR A 368 -2.05 31.35 -12.59
CA TYR A 368 -1.27 32.45 -13.17
C TYR A 368 -1.96 33.23 -14.29
N GLY A 369 -3.25 32.99 -14.55
CA GLY A 369 -3.99 33.77 -15.56
C GLY A 369 -3.50 33.56 -17.00
N ALA A 370 -2.90 32.40 -17.28
CA ALA A 370 -2.18 32.13 -18.54
C ALA A 370 -3.06 31.52 -19.64
N ILE A 371 -4.34 31.22 -19.39
CA ILE A 371 -5.22 30.61 -20.38
C ILE A 371 -6.37 31.55 -20.71
N GLN A 372 -6.54 31.86 -22.00
CA GLN A 372 -7.59 32.72 -22.51
C GLN A 372 -8.55 31.94 -23.39
N ALA A 373 -9.83 32.32 -23.36
CA ALA A 373 -10.81 31.81 -24.31
C ALA A 373 -10.91 32.78 -25.49
N ARG A 374 -10.85 32.27 -26.72
CA ARG A 374 -11.25 32.99 -27.94
C ARG A 374 -12.37 32.21 -28.60
N GLY A 375 -13.60 32.69 -28.45
CA GLY A 375 -14.79 31.92 -28.80
C GLY A 375 -14.84 30.60 -28.01
N ARG A 376 -14.95 29.47 -28.72
CA ARG A 376 -14.93 28.10 -28.13
C ARG A 376 -13.55 27.44 -28.13
N GLN A 377 -12.50 28.20 -28.42
CA GLN A 377 -11.13 27.71 -28.37
C GLN A 377 -10.40 28.32 -27.19
N ILE A 378 -9.40 27.60 -26.70
CA ILE A 378 -8.50 28.09 -25.66
C ILE A 378 -7.14 28.43 -26.28
N GLN A 379 -6.47 29.42 -25.72
CA GLN A 379 -5.11 29.80 -26.04
C GLN A 379 -4.31 29.89 -24.75
N ILE A 380 -3.04 29.50 -24.81
CA ILE A 380 -2.11 29.56 -23.68
C ILE A 380 -1.12 30.69 -23.96
N ASP A 381 -1.10 31.68 -23.07
CA ASP A 381 -0.10 32.73 -23.02
C ASP A 381 1.14 32.19 -22.31
N GLU A 382 2.12 31.75 -23.10
CA GLU A 382 3.36 31.13 -22.61
C GLU A 382 4.18 32.07 -21.71
N SER A 383 4.07 33.38 -21.94
CA SER A 383 4.75 34.40 -21.12
C SER A 383 4.23 34.44 -19.69
N LYS A 384 2.94 34.14 -19.49
CA LYS A 384 2.29 34.08 -18.18
C LYS A 384 2.30 32.69 -17.55
N CYS A 385 2.52 31.64 -18.34
CA CYS A 385 2.44 30.26 -17.88
C CYS A 385 3.62 29.92 -16.95
N ASP A 386 3.44 29.79 -15.64
CA ASP A 386 4.53 29.39 -14.73
C ASP A 386 4.90 27.90 -14.78
N GLY A 387 4.10 27.08 -15.48
CA GLY A 387 4.39 25.65 -15.63
C GLY A 387 3.88 24.75 -14.52
N CYS A 388 2.96 25.21 -13.67
CA CYS A 388 2.46 24.47 -12.50
C CYS A 388 1.70 23.16 -12.79
N SER A 389 1.44 22.85 -14.07
CA SER A 389 0.74 21.64 -14.56
C SER A 389 -0.74 21.46 -14.18
N LEU A 390 -1.32 22.34 -13.35
CA LEU A 390 -2.70 22.19 -12.90
C LEU A 390 -3.70 22.06 -14.06
N CYS A 391 -3.55 22.89 -15.10
CA CYS A 391 -4.41 22.86 -16.27
C CYS A 391 -4.36 21.55 -17.06
N SER A 392 -3.20 20.88 -17.13
CA SER A 392 -3.08 19.56 -17.77
C SER A 392 -3.73 18.47 -16.94
N LEU A 393 -3.62 18.54 -15.60
CA LEU A 393 -4.16 17.54 -14.69
C LEU A 393 -5.70 17.58 -14.59
N VAL A 394 -6.32 18.75 -14.75
CA VAL A 394 -7.79 18.89 -14.71
C VAL A 394 -8.47 18.70 -16.08
N CYS A 395 -7.69 18.56 -17.17
CA CYS A 395 -8.23 18.43 -18.51
C CYS A 395 -8.73 16.99 -18.76
N PRO A 396 -10.05 16.74 -18.87
CA PRO A 396 -10.58 15.38 -18.98
C PRO A 396 -10.26 14.71 -20.32
N LYS A 397 -9.86 15.48 -21.34
CA LYS A 397 -9.45 15.00 -22.66
C LYS A 397 -7.95 15.06 -22.87
N GLN A 398 -7.17 15.45 -21.87
CA GLN A 398 -5.71 15.59 -21.95
C GLN A 398 -5.21 16.42 -23.15
N VAL A 399 -6.02 17.40 -23.57
CA VAL A 399 -5.71 18.35 -24.66
C VAL A 399 -4.51 19.22 -24.31
N ILE A 400 -4.36 19.55 -23.02
CA ILE A 400 -3.24 20.32 -22.50
C ILE A 400 -2.20 19.34 -21.95
N LYS A 401 -0.96 19.45 -22.42
CA LYS A 401 0.19 18.71 -21.91
C LYS A 401 1.30 19.68 -21.50
N MET A 402 2.30 19.17 -20.80
CA MET A 402 3.49 19.92 -20.42
C MET A 402 4.61 19.64 -21.43
N LYS A 403 5.20 20.70 -22.00
CA LYS A 403 6.40 20.63 -22.84
C LYS A 403 7.61 21.01 -21.99
N ALA A 404 8.68 20.24 -22.09
CA ALA A 404 9.94 20.44 -21.38
C ALA A 404 11.10 19.88 -22.23
N PRO A 405 12.36 20.30 -21.99
CA PRO A 405 12.77 21.32 -21.03
C PRO A 405 12.62 22.74 -21.61
N TYR A 406 12.24 23.67 -20.73
CA TYR A 406 12.54 25.09 -20.89
C TYR A 406 13.66 25.41 -19.91
N TYR A 407 14.72 26.07 -20.37
CA TYR A 407 15.84 26.43 -19.49
C TYR A 407 15.76 27.91 -19.09
N ARG A 408 15.96 28.20 -17.79
CA ARG A 408 16.12 29.59 -17.29
C ARG A 408 17.53 30.09 -17.60
N GLN A 409 17.66 31.11 -18.45
CA GLN A 409 18.87 31.94 -18.55
C GLN A 409 18.53 33.33 -17.99
N GLY A 410 18.88 33.58 -16.72
CA GLY A 410 18.45 34.81 -16.01
C GLY A 410 16.95 34.76 -15.65
N GLN A 411 16.17 35.78 -16.04
CA GLN A 411 14.71 35.82 -15.83
C GLN A 411 13.89 35.23 -16.99
N GLU A 412 14.51 34.90 -18.13
CA GLU A 412 13.82 34.38 -19.31
C GLU A 412 13.86 32.85 -19.38
N LEU A 413 12.72 32.25 -19.73
CA LEU A 413 12.58 30.83 -20.06
C LEU A 413 12.61 30.67 -21.57
N ARG A 414 13.64 30.00 -22.12
CA ARG A 414 13.74 29.73 -23.55
C ARG A 414 13.54 28.24 -23.85
N ASN A 415 12.77 27.97 -24.90
CA ASN A 415 12.65 26.64 -25.49
C ASN A 415 13.89 26.45 -26.37
N ILE A 416 14.79 25.55 -25.96
CA ILE A 416 15.91 25.14 -26.82
C ILE A 416 15.42 23.83 -27.44
N VAL A 417 14.89 23.92 -28.66
CA VAL A 417 14.56 22.75 -29.47
C VAL A 417 15.84 22.02 -29.82
#